data_AF-U1PNT3-F1
#
_entry.id   AF-U1PNT3-F1
#
_cell.length_a   1.000
_cell.length_b   1.000
_cell.length_c   1.000
_cell.angle_alpha   90.00
_cell.angle_beta   90.00
_cell.angle_gamma   90.00
#
_symmetry.space_group_name_H-M   'P 1'
#
loop_
_entity.id
_entity.type
_entity.pdbx_description
1 polymer ?
#
loop_
_entity_poly.entity_id
_entity_poly.type
_entity_poly.pdbx_seq_one_letter_code
_entity_poly.pdbx_strand_id
1 'polypeptide(L)'
;MTVFKGKGGEAIKEFLEEFDSWLSGSVTVYLLGGSAMTVWGLKHQTEDIDLVVGVVSGFEHIHQTLTSEGFTVVDEPTESFEGVGKTVELHHDKRGFRIDLFERQIVGKV
;
A
#
# COMPACT_ATOMS: atom_id res chain seq x y z
N MET A 1 -9.21 -9.26 -10.60
CA MET A 1 -8.64 -7.91 -10.48
C MET A 1 -9.77 -6.94 -10.20
N THR A 2 -9.87 -6.51 -8.95
CA THR A 2 -10.75 -5.44 -8.50
C THR A 2 -10.14 -4.13 -8.97
N VAL A 3 -10.93 -3.36 -9.72
CA VAL A 3 -10.54 -2.03 -10.18
C VAL A 3 -11.38 -1.05 -9.38
N PHE A 4 -10.75 -0.07 -8.76
CA PHE A 4 -11.46 1.00 -8.05
C PHE A 4 -12.15 1.92 -9.06
N LYS A 5 -13.37 1.56 -9.51
CA LYS A 5 -14.15 2.30 -10.54
C LYS A 5 -15.07 3.36 -9.93
N GLY A 6 -15.31 4.45 -10.67
CA GLY A 6 -16.29 5.47 -10.30
C GLY A 6 -15.86 6.26 -9.06
N LYS A 7 -16.47 5.96 -7.89
CA LYS A 7 -16.09 6.51 -6.58
C LYS A 7 -14.81 5.85 -6.03
N GLY A 8 -13.81 5.62 -6.88
CA GLY A 8 -12.58 4.90 -6.49
C GLY A 8 -11.87 5.54 -5.32
N GLY A 9 -11.91 6.88 -5.21
CA GLY A 9 -11.34 7.60 -4.08
C GLY A 9 -12.08 7.38 -2.75
N GLU A 10 -13.39 7.13 -2.76
CA GLU A 10 -14.16 6.79 -1.55
C GLU A 10 -13.81 5.38 -1.09
N ALA A 11 -13.76 4.41 -2.01
CA ALA A 11 -13.36 3.03 -1.70
C ALA A 11 -11.91 2.92 -1.16
N ILE A 12 -10.98 3.72 -1.69
CA ILE A 12 -9.61 3.79 -1.14
C ILE A 12 -9.63 4.36 0.29
N LYS A 13 -10.43 5.40 0.56
CA LYS A 13 -10.56 5.95 1.93
C LYS A 13 -11.20 4.97 2.89
N GLU A 14 -12.29 4.31 2.50
CA GLU A 14 -12.95 3.27 3.28
C GLU A 14 -11.98 2.13 3.62
N PHE A 15 -11.16 1.70 2.65
CA PHE A 15 -10.11 0.73 2.92
C PHE A 15 -9.05 1.26 3.89
N LEU A 16 -8.61 2.52 3.76
CA LEU A 16 -7.63 3.10 4.68
C LEU A 16 -8.19 3.26 6.11
N GLU A 17 -9.49 3.54 6.25
CA GLU A 17 -10.19 3.55 7.54
C GLU A 17 -10.32 2.14 8.13
N GLU A 18 -10.65 1.15 7.30
CA GLU A 18 -10.65 -0.27 7.70
C GLU A 18 -9.25 -0.70 8.14
N PHE A 19 -8.23 -0.35 7.36
CA PHE A 19 -6.83 -0.68 7.61
C PHE A 19 -6.32 -0.04 8.91
N ASP A 20 -6.68 1.21 9.20
CA ASP A 20 -6.33 1.87 10.47
C ASP A 20 -6.84 1.07 11.68
N SER A 21 -8.02 0.45 11.57
CA SER A 21 -8.59 -0.37 12.64
C SER A 21 -7.81 -1.66 12.94
N TRP A 22 -6.95 -2.12 12.01
CA TRP A 22 -6.12 -3.31 12.18
C TRP A 22 -4.79 -3.01 12.88
N LEU A 23 -4.38 -1.74 12.92
CA LEU A 23 -3.08 -1.33 13.44
C LEU A 23 -3.07 -1.34 14.98
N SER A 24 -2.02 -1.92 15.55
CA SER A 24 -1.81 -1.92 17.01
C SER A 24 -1.29 -0.59 17.57
N GLY A 25 -1.04 0.39 16.69
CA GLY A 25 -0.49 1.70 17.02
C GLY A 25 -0.38 2.60 15.78
N SER A 26 -0.34 3.90 15.98
CA SER A 26 -0.37 4.88 14.89
C SER A 26 0.90 4.84 14.04
N VAL A 27 0.69 4.91 12.72
CA VAL A 27 1.75 5.03 11.71
C VAL A 27 1.42 6.20 10.78
N THR A 28 2.44 6.86 10.24
CA THR A 28 2.27 7.85 9.18
C THR A 28 2.65 7.22 7.85
N VAL A 29 1.69 7.19 6.93
CA VAL A 29 1.88 6.75 5.55
C VAL A 29 1.57 7.89 4.60
N TYR A 30 2.20 7.87 3.42
CA TYR A 30 1.83 8.76 2.33
C TYR A 30 1.26 7.92 1.18
N LEU A 31 0.07 8.29 0.72
CA LEU A 31 -0.56 7.72 -0.45
C LEU A 31 0.07 8.33 -1.70
N LEU A 32 0.51 7.50 -2.64
CA LEU A 32 1.25 7.93 -3.83
C LEU A 32 0.52 7.54 -5.13
N GLY A 33 1.13 7.87 -6.27
CA GLY A 33 0.80 7.25 -7.55
C GLY A 33 -0.67 7.38 -7.97
N GLY A 34 -1.16 6.30 -8.59
CA GLY A 34 -2.52 6.25 -9.13
C GLY A 34 -3.61 6.32 -8.07
N SER A 35 -3.35 5.76 -6.88
CA SER A 35 -4.28 5.77 -5.76
C SER A 35 -4.46 7.18 -5.18
N ALA A 36 -3.38 7.94 -5.02
CA ALA A 36 -3.45 9.35 -4.64
C ALA A 36 -4.23 10.17 -5.66
N MET A 37 -3.89 10.04 -6.96
CA MET A 37 -4.60 10.74 -8.03
C MET A 37 -6.10 10.39 -8.05
N THR A 38 -6.46 9.14 -7.75
CA THR A 38 -7.86 8.70 -7.68
C THR A 38 -8.59 9.32 -6.48
N VAL A 39 -7.95 9.39 -5.31
CA VAL A 39 -8.48 10.07 -4.13
C VAL A 39 -8.72 11.56 -4.38
N TRP A 40 -7.84 12.21 -5.14
CA TRP A 40 -7.97 13.63 -5.52
C TRP A 40 -8.90 13.88 -6.72
N GLY A 41 -9.51 12.84 -7.30
CA GLY A 41 -10.36 12.97 -8.49
C GLY A 41 -9.61 13.34 -9.78
N LEU A 42 -8.29 13.19 -9.79
CA LEU A 42 -7.39 13.45 -10.93
C LEU A 42 -7.25 12.24 -11.86
N LYS A 43 -7.59 11.03 -11.39
CA LYS A 43 -7.62 9.78 -12.16
C LYS A 43 -8.94 9.06 -11.90
N HIS A 44 -9.53 8.48 -12.94
CA HIS A 44 -10.84 7.84 -12.84
C HIS A 44 -10.82 6.50 -12.09
N GLN A 45 -9.71 5.76 -12.19
CA GLN A 45 -9.55 4.45 -11.58
C GLN A 45 -8.07 4.10 -11.35
N THR A 46 -7.82 3.19 -10.42
CA THR A 46 -6.52 2.55 -10.20
C THR A 46 -6.69 1.06 -9.89
N GLU A 47 -5.63 0.28 -10.02
CA GLU A 47 -5.63 -1.19 -9.84
C GLU A 47 -4.99 -1.60 -8.51
N ASP A 48 -4.23 -0.69 -7.91
CA ASP A 48 -3.38 -0.85 -6.74
C ASP A 48 -3.39 0.39 -5.83
N ILE A 49 -2.94 0.19 -4.59
CA ILE A 49 -2.73 1.24 -3.58
C ILE A 49 -1.25 1.36 -3.27
N ASP A 50 -0.63 2.46 -3.68
CA ASP A 50 0.76 2.80 -3.36
C ASP A 50 0.90 3.49 -1.99
N LEU A 51 1.66 2.91 -1.06
CA LEU A 51 1.93 3.46 0.28
C LEU A 51 3.44 3.57 0.54
N VAL A 52 3.91 4.77 0.90
CA VAL A 52 5.27 4.94 1.43
C VAL A 52 5.26 5.22 2.94
N VAL A 53 6.20 4.58 3.64
CA VAL A 53 6.37 4.69 5.08
C VAL A 53 7.75 5.23 5.40
N GLY A 54 7.82 6.38 6.07
CA GLY A 54 9.10 7.05 6.34
C GLY A 54 9.98 6.38 7.42
N VAL A 55 9.41 5.46 8.21
CA VAL A 55 10.07 4.82 9.37
C VAL A 55 10.02 3.31 9.23
N VAL A 56 11.18 2.66 9.41
CA VAL A 56 11.36 1.20 9.24
C VAL A 56 10.43 0.41 10.15
N SER A 57 10.33 0.77 11.43
CA SER A 57 9.42 0.08 12.35
C SER A 57 7.94 0.24 11.95
N GLY A 58 7.58 1.36 11.34
CA GLY A 58 6.23 1.56 10.78
C GLY A 58 5.99 0.65 9.57
N PHE A 59 6.98 0.51 8.69
CA PHE A 59 6.93 -0.40 7.57
C PHE A 59 6.73 -1.85 8.04
N GLU A 60 7.53 -2.31 8.99
CA GLU A 60 7.45 -3.67 9.52
C GLU A 60 6.09 -3.95 10.17
N HIS A 61 5.56 -3.00 10.94
CA HIS A 61 4.24 -3.09 11.53
C HIS A 61 3.14 -3.21 10.47
N ILE A 62 3.14 -2.33 9.46
CA ILE A 62 2.18 -2.37 8.35
C ILE A 62 2.26 -3.70 7.59
N HIS A 63 3.48 -4.14 7.25
CA HIS A 63 3.70 -5.39 6.54
C HIS A 63 3.16 -6.59 7.33
N GLN A 64 3.44 -6.65 8.64
CA GLN A 64 2.92 -7.70 9.52
C GLN A 64 1.39 -7.66 9.62
N THR A 65 0.79 -6.47 9.78
CA THR A 65 -0.67 -6.31 9.84
C THR A 65 -1.35 -6.74 8.53
N LEU A 66 -0.83 -6.33 7.37
CA LEU A 66 -1.40 -6.73 6.08
C LEU A 66 -1.34 -8.25 5.89
N THR A 67 -0.20 -8.86 6.24
CA THR A 67 -0.03 -10.32 6.13
C THR A 67 -0.89 -11.09 7.13
N SER A 68 -1.12 -10.58 8.34
CA SER A 68 -2.07 -11.19 9.29
C SER A 68 -3.52 -11.11 8.83
N GLU A 69 -3.88 -10.06 8.06
CA GLU A 69 -5.21 -9.87 7.47
C GLU A 69 -5.39 -10.56 6.11
N GLY A 70 -4.43 -11.42 5.72
CA GLY A 70 -4.56 -12.31 4.57
C GLY A 70 -4.04 -11.75 3.23
N PHE A 71 -3.31 -10.64 3.25
CA PHE A 71 -2.50 -10.25 2.09
C PHE A 71 -1.26 -11.17 1.98
N THR A 72 -0.93 -11.59 0.76
CA THR A 72 0.26 -12.39 0.46
C THR A 72 1.27 -11.55 -0.30
N VAL A 73 2.55 -11.72 0.01
CA VAL A 73 3.64 -11.10 -0.77
C VAL A 73 3.70 -11.81 -2.12
N VAL A 74 3.57 -11.04 -3.20
CA VAL A 74 3.59 -11.54 -4.58
C VAL A 74 4.86 -11.15 -5.33
N ASP A 75 5.51 -10.06 -4.91
CA ASP A 75 6.80 -9.63 -5.45
C ASP A 75 7.58 -8.85 -4.38
N GLU A 76 8.91 -8.94 -4.44
CA GLU A 76 9.83 -8.12 -3.64
C GLU A 76 10.83 -7.48 -4.61
N PRO A 77 10.43 -6.43 -5.35
CA PRO A 77 11.21 -5.93 -6.49
C PRO A 77 12.61 -5.40 -6.13
N THR A 78 12.86 -5.14 -4.84
CA THR A 78 14.12 -4.58 -4.35
C THR A 78 14.48 -5.23 -3.03
N GLU A 79 15.70 -5.73 -2.90
CA GLU A 79 16.23 -6.17 -1.61
C GLU A 79 16.38 -4.99 -0.63
N SER A 80 16.28 -5.26 0.67
CA SER A 80 16.56 -4.28 1.72
C SER A 80 18.01 -3.81 1.64
N PHE A 81 18.24 -2.60 1.11
CA PHE A 81 19.55 -1.95 1.16
C PHE A 81 19.58 -0.86 2.22
N GLU A 82 20.64 -0.84 3.02
CA GLU A 82 20.85 0.18 4.06
C GLU A 82 20.85 1.57 3.42
N GLY A 83 19.99 2.46 3.93
CA GLY A 83 19.81 3.82 3.41
C GLY A 83 18.91 3.93 2.16
N VAL A 84 18.54 2.83 1.52
CA VAL A 84 17.64 2.81 0.34
C VAL A 84 16.22 2.40 0.73
N GLY A 85 16.07 1.36 1.55
CA GLY A 85 14.78 0.74 1.86
C GLY A 85 14.40 -0.33 0.84
N LYS A 86 13.24 -0.98 1.04
CA LYS A 86 12.69 -2.03 0.18
C LYS A 86 11.28 -1.73 -0.33
N THR A 87 10.88 -2.44 -1.37
CA THR A 87 9.53 -2.46 -1.95
C THR A 87 8.97 -3.87 -1.81
N VAL A 88 7.72 -3.96 -1.37
CA VAL A 88 6.98 -5.23 -1.30
C VAL A 88 5.64 -5.03 -1.98
N GLU A 89 5.31 -5.89 -2.96
CA GLU A 89 3.99 -5.95 -3.59
C GLU A 89 3.16 -7.02 -2.87
N LEU A 90 2.01 -6.65 -2.33
CA LEU A 90 1.09 -7.55 -1.65
C LEU A 90 -0.23 -7.66 -2.41
N HIS A 91 -0.81 -8.87 -2.45
CA HIS A 91 -2.12 -9.12 -3.05
C HIS A 91 -3.05 -9.79 -2.04
N HIS A 92 -4.34 -9.45 -2.09
CA HIS A 92 -5.36 -10.17 -1.32
C HIS A 92 -6.39 -10.79 -2.26
N ASP A 93 -6.37 -12.13 -2.38
CA ASP A 93 -7.17 -12.86 -3.37
C ASP A 93 -8.68 -12.57 -3.34
N LYS A 94 -9.29 -12.49 -2.16
CA LYS A 94 -10.73 -12.18 -2.02
C LYS A 94 -11.08 -10.72 -2.33
N ARG A 95 -10.18 -9.78 -1.99
CA ARG A 95 -10.39 -8.35 -2.19
C ARG A 95 -10.04 -7.94 -3.62
N GLY A 96 -9.13 -8.65 -4.26
CA GLY A 96 -8.79 -8.58 -5.67
C GLY A 96 -7.92 -7.39 -6.08
N PHE A 97 -7.36 -6.64 -5.13
CA PHE A 97 -6.44 -5.52 -5.40
C PHE A 97 -5.07 -5.75 -4.76
N ARG A 98 -4.09 -4.97 -5.20
CA ARG A 98 -2.72 -5.01 -4.68
C ARG A 98 -2.38 -3.78 -3.84
N ILE A 99 -1.40 -3.94 -2.94
CA ILE A 99 -0.78 -2.85 -2.19
C ILE A 99 0.70 -2.88 -2.49
N ASP A 100 1.23 -1.75 -2.97
CA ASP A 100 2.66 -1.57 -3.17
C ASP A 100 3.19 -0.77 -1.98
N LEU A 101 4.00 -1.44 -1.14
CA LEU A 101 4.50 -0.89 0.10
C LEU A 101 5.98 -0.53 -0.03
N PHE A 102 6.28 0.76 0.14
CA PHE A 102 7.62 1.33 -0.01
C PHE A 102 8.20 1.74 1.36
N GLU A 103 9.40 1.25 1.67
CA GLU A 103 10.16 1.68 2.83
C GLU A 103 10.99 2.93 2.49
N ARG A 104 10.80 4.02 3.23
CA ARG A 104 11.53 5.31 3.17
C ARG A 104 11.39 6.09 1.86
N GLN A 105 11.57 5.47 0.70
CA GLN A 105 11.53 6.12 -0.60
C GLN A 105 11.01 5.16 -1.68
N ILE A 106 10.63 5.71 -2.83
CA ILE A 106 10.27 4.92 -4.01
C ILE A 106 11.57 4.38 -4.61
N VAL A 107 11.70 3.06 -4.66
CA VAL A 107 12.83 2.40 -5.30
C VAL A 107 12.33 1.78 -6.60
N GLY A 108 12.97 2.14 -7.72
CA GLY A 108 12.60 1.59 -9.03
C GLY A 108 12.97 0.11 -9.13
N LYS A 109 12.23 -0.64 -9.96
CA LYS A 109 12.60 -2.03 -10.32
C LYS A 109 13.99 -2.03 -10.96
N VAL A 110 14.88 -2.90 -10.49
CA VAL A 110 16.23 -3.11 -11.03
C VAL A 110 16.20 -4.14 -12.15
#